data_AF-A0A416VS12-F1
#
_entry.id   AF-A0A416VS12-F1
#
_cell.length_a   1.000
_cell.length_b   1.000
_cell.length_c   1.000
_cell.angle_alpha   90.00
_cell.angle_beta   90.00
_cell.angle_gamma   90.00
#
_symmetry.space_group_name_H-M   'P 1'
#
loop_
_entity.id
_entity.type
_entity.pdbx_description
1 polymer ?
#
loop_
_entity_poly.entity_id
_entity_poly.type
_entity_poly.pdbx_seq_one_letter_code
_entity_poly.pdbx_strand_id
1 'polypeptide(L)'
;MKKVLFIVGLLMFALLGNMQAQTVKKDIDKAARKAEKEAKKLEEKMQNEILFKEAEKALQNQAFVLEADRVIFKRGRSEFVNSNMNFISLSDDRATVQIAFNGPFSGPNGLGGVTVDGTASNIKMSKDKRGNINFSMDVHGIGVSAQVFIQLTNDNNDASVTVSPNFNSNRITLTGKLLPVEKSNIFKGRSI
;
A
#
# COMPACT_ATOMS: atom_id res chain seq x y z
N MET A 1 35.72 -60.17 -29.21
CA MET A 1 35.70 -58.71 -29.50
C MET A 1 34.30 -58.16 -29.80
N LYS A 2 33.47 -58.78 -30.66
CA LYS A 2 32.12 -58.28 -31.00
C LYS A 2 31.14 -58.13 -29.82
N LYS A 3 31.18 -59.04 -28.83
CA LYS A 3 30.30 -58.98 -27.63
C LYS A 3 30.66 -57.85 -26.65
N VAL A 4 31.94 -57.46 -26.59
CA VAL A 4 32.41 -56.39 -25.69
C VAL A 4 32.03 -55.01 -26.25
N LEU A 5 32.14 -54.80 -27.56
CA LEU A 5 31.67 -53.57 -28.20
C LEU A 5 30.16 -53.35 -28.03
N PHE A 6 29.37 -54.43 -28.04
CA PHE A 6 27.91 -54.33 -27.91
C PHE A 6 27.48 -53.87 -26.50
N ILE A 7 28.16 -54.36 -25.46
CA ILE A 7 27.88 -54.00 -24.06
C ILE A 7 28.30 -52.54 -23.79
N VAL A 8 29.42 -52.08 -24.35
CA VAL A 8 29.86 -50.67 -24.24
C VAL A 8 28.90 -49.73 -24.97
N GLY A 9 28.37 -50.15 -26.13
CA GLY A 9 27.33 -49.39 -26.86
C GLY A 9 26.02 -49.27 -26.06
N LEU A 10 25.59 -50.33 -25.39
CA LEU A 10 24.39 -50.34 -24.54
C LEU A 10 24.55 -49.46 -23.29
N LEU A 11 25.72 -49.47 -22.66
CA LEU A 11 26.03 -48.60 -21.51
C LEU A 11 26.06 -47.11 -21.90
N MET A 12 26.61 -46.77 -23.07
CA MET A 12 26.59 -45.39 -23.59
C MET A 12 25.18 -44.91 -23.92
N PHE A 13 24.32 -45.77 -24.49
CA PHE A 13 22.91 -45.44 -24.74
C PHE A 13 22.10 -45.23 -23.45
N ALA A 14 22.36 -46.03 -22.41
CA ALA A 14 21.72 -45.87 -21.11
C ALA A 14 22.14 -44.58 -20.39
N LEU A 15 23.41 -44.16 -20.53
CA LEU A 15 23.91 -42.91 -19.94
C LEU A 15 23.33 -41.66 -20.64
N LEU A 16 23.17 -41.71 -21.97
CA LEU A 16 22.57 -40.61 -22.74
C LEU A 16 21.07 -40.42 -22.45
N GLY A 17 20.31 -41.52 -22.28
CA GLY A 17 18.88 -41.47 -21.97
C GLY A 17 18.57 -40.90 -20.59
N ASN A 18 19.39 -41.21 -19.58
CA ASN A 18 19.24 -40.67 -18.22
C ASN A 18 19.60 -39.17 -18.16
N MET A 19 20.62 -38.72 -18.90
CA MET A 19 20.96 -37.29 -18.98
C MET A 19 19.84 -36.47 -19.63
N GLN A 20 19.21 -36.95 -20.71
CA GLN A 20 18.08 -36.28 -21.34
C GLN A 20 16.82 -36.26 -20.45
N ALA A 21 16.52 -37.34 -19.73
CA ALA A 21 15.36 -37.38 -18.83
C ALA A 21 15.51 -36.39 -17.64
N GLN A 22 16.72 -36.23 -17.10
CA GLN A 22 16.99 -35.33 -15.98
C GLN A 22 17.00 -33.85 -16.39
N THR A 23 17.46 -33.52 -17.61
CA THR A 23 17.37 -32.16 -18.17
C THR A 23 15.93 -31.79 -18.52
N VAL A 24 15.18 -32.69 -19.16
CA VAL A 24 13.75 -32.48 -19.48
C VAL A 24 12.92 -32.25 -18.22
N LYS A 25 13.13 -33.03 -17.14
CA LYS A 25 12.42 -32.81 -15.87
C LYS A 25 12.73 -31.45 -15.26
N LYS A 26 14.00 -31.03 -15.26
CA LYS A 26 14.43 -29.70 -14.76
C LYS A 26 13.83 -28.55 -15.56
N ASP A 27 13.67 -28.71 -16.88
CA ASP A 27 13.09 -27.67 -17.74
C ASP A 27 11.56 -27.63 -17.64
N ILE A 28 10.89 -28.77 -17.47
CA ILE A 28 9.46 -28.84 -17.11
C ILE A 28 9.22 -28.16 -15.75
N ASP A 29 10.03 -28.45 -14.73
CA ASP A 29 9.89 -27.83 -13.40
C ASP A 29 10.09 -26.31 -13.44
N LYS A 30 11.04 -25.82 -14.26
CA LYS A 30 11.23 -24.38 -14.48
C LYS A 30 10.05 -23.75 -15.21
N ALA A 31 9.51 -24.42 -16.23
CA ALA A 31 8.35 -23.95 -16.97
C ALA A 31 7.11 -23.89 -16.07
N ALA A 32 6.87 -24.91 -15.25
CA ALA A 32 5.80 -24.94 -14.26
C ALA A 32 5.93 -23.80 -13.24
N ARG A 33 7.14 -23.58 -12.67
CA ARG A 33 7.39 -22.44 -11.76
C ARG A 33 7.19 -21.07 -12.41
N LYS A 34 7.51 -20.94 -13.70
CA LYS A 34 7.26 -19.69 -14.44
C LYS A 34 5.77 -19.46 -14.65
N ALA A 35 5.05 -20.49 -15.09
CA ALA A 35 3.59 -20.44 -15.25
C ALA A 35 2.88 -20.12 -13.93
N GLU A 36 3.29 -20.74 -12.82
CA GLU A 36 2.76 -20.45 -11.48
C GLU A 36 3.02 -19.00 -11.07
N LYS A 37 4.23 -18.48 -11.30
CA LYS A 37 4.56 -17.07 -11.01
C LYS A 37 3.75 -16.10 -11.87
N GLU A 38 3.51 -16.42 -13.14
CA GLU A 38 2.71 -15.59 -14.04
C GLU A 38 1.23 -15.61 -13.63
N ALA A 39 0.68 -16.77 -13.28
CA ALA A 39 -0.66 -16.90 -12.73
C ALA A 39 -0.81 -16.08 -11.44
N LYS A 40 0.14 -16.19 -10.51
CA LYS A 40 0.13 -15.42 -9.25
C LYS A 40 0.20 -13.91 -9.50
N LYS A 41 1.04 -13.46 -10.44
CA LYS A 41 1.13 -12.03 -10.81
C LYS A 41 -0.17 -11.53 -11.43
N LEU A 42 -0.85 -12.35 -12.23
CA LEU A 42 -2.13 -11.98 -12.82
C LEU A 42 -3.22 -11.86 -11.74
N GLU A 43 -3.24 -12.80 -10.79
CA GLU A 43 -4.12 -12.76 -9.64
C GLU A 43 -3.87 -11.52 -8.78
N GLU A 44 -2.60 -11.25 -8.41
CA GLU A 44 -2.21 -10.05 -7.67
C GLU A 44 -2.64 -8.76 -8.37
N LYS A 45 -2.45 -8.67 -9.70
CA LYS A 45 -2.92 -7.52 -10.49
C LYS A 45 -4.43 -7.34 -10.44
N MET A 46 -5.19 -8.42 -10.57
CA MET A 46 -6.65 -8.36 -10.52
C MET A 46 -7.13 -7.93 -9.13
N GLN A 47 -6.51 -8.44 -8.06
CA GLN A 47 -6.83 -8.01 -6.69
C GLN A 47 -6.46 -6.54 -6.45
N ASN A 48 -5.29 -6.12 -6.90
CA ASN A 48 -4.83 -4.74 -6.79
C ASN A 48 -5.77 -3.78 -7.55
N GLU A 49 -6.26 -4.14 -8.73
CA GLU A 49 -7.24 -3.36 -9.47
C GLU A 49 -8.57 -3.23 -8.71
N ILE A 50 -9.03 -4.30 -8.05
CA ILE A 50 -10.22 -4.26 -7.18
C ILE A 50 -9.98 -3.30 -6.02
N LEU A 51 -8.85 -3.43 -5.30
CA LEU A 51 -8.49 -2.55 -4.19
C LEU A 51 -8.41 -1.08 -4.61
N PHE A 52 -7.82 -0.79 -5.78
CA PHE A 52 -7.77 0.56 -6.32
C PHE A 52 -9.18 1.11 -6.60
N LYS A 53 -10.05 0.33 -7.26
CA LYS A 53 -11.44 0.77 -7.55
C LYS A 53 -12.25 1.00 -6.27
N GLU A 54 -12.07 0.17 -5.26
CA GLU A 54 -12.70 0.36 -3.96
C GLU A 54 -12.21 1.64 -3.27
N ALA A 55 -10.90 1.89 -3.29
CA ALA A 55 -10.29 3.09 -2.75
C ALA A 55 -10.74 4.35 -3.52
N GLU A 56 -10.78 4.31 -4.85
CA GLU A 56 -11.32 5.37 -5.69
C GLU A 56 -12.77 5.68 -5.33
N LYS A 57 -13.61 4.65 -5.21
CA LYS A 57 -15.02 4.81 -4.84
C LYS A 57 -15.18 5.38 -3.43
N ALA A 58 -14.33 4.98 -2.48
CA ALA A 58 -14.32 5.51 -1.12
C ALA A 58 -14.01 7.02 -1.11
N LEU A 59 -13.05 7.48 -1.94
CA LEU A 59 -12.76 8.91 -2.12
C LEU A 59 -13.94 9.66 -2.77
N GLN A 60 -14.55 9.08 -3.81
CA GLN A 60 -15.72 9.67 -4.49
C GLN A 60 -16.92 9.82 -3.55
N ASN A 61 -17.15 8.80 -2.72
CA ASN A 61 -18.21 8.78 -1.72
C ASN A 61 -17.89 9.61 -0.48
N GLN A 62 -16.68 10.16 -0.35
CA GLN A 62 -16.23 10.87 0.85
C GLN A 62 -16.40 10.01 2.12
N ALA A 63 -16.16 8.71 1.98
CA ALA A 63 -16.34 7.71 3.02
C ALA A 63 -15.12 6.78 3.00
N PHE A 64 -14.03 7.24 3.63
CA PHE A 64 -12.77 6.51 3.64
C PHE A 64 -12.00 6.65 4.96
N VAL A 65 -11.05 5.73 5.14
CA VAL A 65 -9.99 5.80 6.14
C VAL A 65 -8.66 5.49 5.45
N LEU A 66 -7.68 6.36 5.63
CA LEU A 66 -6.29 6.07 5.33
C LEU A 66 -5.62 5.59 6.63
N GLU A 67 -5.30 4.31 6.68
CA GLU A 67 -4.55 3.69 7.77
C GLU A 67 -3.05 3.77 7.45
N ALA A 68 -2.31 4.63 8.16
CA ALA A 68 -0.90 4.83 7.91
C ALA A 68 -0.06 3.71 8.51
N ASP A 69 0.94 3.24 7.75
CA ASP A 69 1.94 2.28 8.20
C ASP A 69 3.31 2.94 8.42
N ARG A 70 3.54 4.11 7.80
CA ARG A 70 4.77 4.88 7.95
C ARG A 70 4.52 6.38 7.98
N VAL A 71 5.37 7.07 8.72
CA VAL A 71 5.54 8.52 8.64
C VAL A 71 6.87 8.84 7.93
N ILE A 72 6.87 9.84 7.07
CA ILE A 72 8.04 10.34 6.35
C ILE A 72 8.38 11.72 6.92
N PHE A 73 9.54 11.81 7.55
CA PHE A 73 10.08 13.02 8.13
C PHE A 73 10.88 13.84 7.10
N LYS A 74 11.22 15.08 7.49
CA LYS A 74 12.13 15.94 6.73
C LYS A 74 13.43 15.18 6.41
N ARG A 75 13.93 15.37 5.18
CA ARG A 75 15.13 14.70 4.63
C ARG A 75 14.96 13.19 4.35
N GLY A 76 13.72 12.72 4.18
CA GLY A 76 13.43 11.39 3.63
C GLY A 76 13.59 10.22 4.60
N ARG A 77 13.86 10.48 5.89
CA ARG A 77 13.80 9.43 6.92
C ARG A 77 12.36 9.01 7.14
N SER A 78 12.13 7.71 7.31
CA SER A 78 10.81 7.17 7.62
C SER A 78 10.85 6.26 8.83
N GLU A 79 9.74 6.22 9.56
CA GLU A 79 9.53 5.30 10.68
C GLU A 79 8.19 4.60 10.51
N PHE A 80 8.13 3.35 10.96
CA PHE A 80 6.87 2.62 11.03
C PHE A 80 6.01 3.15 12.16
N VAL A 81 4.71 3.22 11.93
CA VAL A 81 3.74 3.74 12.90
C VAL A 81 2.56 2.79 13.07
N ASN A 82 1.87 2.93 14.19
CA ASN A 82 0.62 2.21 14.43
C ASN A 82 -0.54 2.97 13.81
N SER A 83 -1.31 2.31 12.93
CA SER A 83 -2.47 2.90 12.24
C SER A 83 -3.56 3.38 13.19
N ASN A 84 -3.72 2.78 14.38
CA ASN A 84 -4.70 3.21 15.40
C ASN A 84 -4.46 4.64 15.90
N MET A 85 -3.23 5.14 15.79
CA MET A 85 -2.83 6.48 16.20
C MET A 85 -2.35 7.34 15.03
N ASN A 86 -2.38 6.80 13.81
CA ASN A 86 -1.88 7.43 12.59
C ASN A 86 -2.86 7.11 11.46
N PHE A 87 -3.94 7.87 11.38
CA PHE A 87 -4.97 7.71 10.36
C PHE A 87 -5.60 9.05 9.96
N ILE A 88 -6.15 9.08 8.75
CA ILE A 88 -7.01 10.15 8.27
C ILE A 88 -8.34 9.51 7.90
N SER A 89 -9.46 10.05 8.37
CA SER A 89 -10.78 9.59 7.97
C SER A 89 -11.65 10.74 7.48
N LEU A 90 -12.56 10.39 6.58
CA LEU A 90 -13.68 11.23 6.16
C LEU A 90 -14.91 10.32 6.07
N SER A 91 -15.99 10.72 6.73
CA SER A 91 -17.30 10.09 6.61
C SER A 91 -18.35 11.19 6.69
N ASP A 92 -19.22 11.26 5.69
CA ASP A 92 -20.15 12.38 5.50
C ASP A 92 -19.37 13.71 5.45
N ASP A 93 -19.62 14.63 6.39
CA ASP A 93 -18.89 15.88 6.54
C ASP A 93 -17.83 15.84 7.65
N ARG A 94 -17.73 14.73 8.40
CA ARG A 94 -16.83 14.58 9.55
C ARG A 94 -15.49 14.04 9.12
N ALA A 95 -14.43 14.76 9.47
CA ALA A 95 -13.06 14.35 9.20
C ALA A 95 -12.22 14.32 10.47
N THR A 96 -11.37 13.31 10.56
CA THR A 96 -10.39 13.15 11.64
C THR A 96 -9.01 12.99 11.03
N VAL A 97 -8.07 13.80 11.48
CA VAL A 97 -6.64 13.67 11.21
C VAL A 97 -5.99 13.36 12.54
N GLN A 98 -5.57 12.11 12.72
CA GLN A 98 -4.88 11.66 13.91
C GLN A 98 -3.49 11.20 13.50
N ILE A 99 -2.46 11.89 13.98
CA ILE A 99 -1.06 11.55 13.75
C ILE A 99 -0.36 11.67 15.10
N ALA A 100 0.21 10.57 15.57
CA ALA A 100 1.01 10.54 16.77
C ALA A 100 2.26 9.70 16.54
N PHE A 101 3.42 10.32 16.70
CA PHE A 101 4.71 9.67 16.65
C PHE A 101 5.55 10.08 17.85
N ASN A 102 6.28 9.12 18.39
CA ASN A 102 7.24 9.30 19.47
C ASN A 102 8.64 9.20 18.86
N GLY A 103 9.54 10.14 19.16
CA GLY A 103 10.90 10.09 18.60
C GLY A 103 11.63 11.44 18.57
N PRO A 104 12.86 11.48 18.05
CA PRO A 104 13.73 12.68 18.05
C PRO A 104 13.21 13.85 17.19
N PHE A 105 12.18 13.62 16.35
CA PHE A 105 11.50 14.66 15.56
C PHE A 105 10.24 15.21 16.23
N SER A 106 9.98 14.75 17.45
CA SER A 106 8.94 15.28 18.29
C SER A 106 9.26 16.69 18.76
N GLY A 107 8.24 17.45 19.18
CA GLY A 107 8.45 18.78 19.72
C GLY A 107 9.33 18.77 20.99
N PRO A 108 9.57 19.94 21.61
CA PRO A 108 10.44 20.09 22.79
C PRO A 108 10.14 19.10 23.95
N ASN A 109 8.93 18.55 23.98
CA ASN A 109 8.46 17.60 25.00
C ASN A 109 8.59 16.11 24.58
N GLY A 110 9.24 15.79 23.45
CA GLY A 110 9.36 14.40 23.00
C GLY A 110 8.07 13.77 22.43
N LEU A 111 6.99 14.57 22.31
CA LEU A 111 5.73 14.22 21.63
C LEU A 111 5.57 15.03 20.34
N GLY A 112 5.33 14.35 19.23
CA GLY A 112 5.08 14.94 17.92
C GLY A 112 3.77 14.41 17.35
N GLY A 113 2.96 15.30 16.77
CA GLY A 113 1.69 14.89 16.23
C GLY A 113 0.80 16.02 15.78
N VAL A 114 -0.29 15.62 15.14
CA VAL A 114 -1.41 16.48 14.73
C VAL A 114 -2.67 15.73 15.09
N THR A 115 -3.57 16.39 15.80
CA THR A 115 -4.92 15.89 16.04
C THR A 115 -5.90 16.99 15.67
N VAL A 116 -6.68 16.72 14.63
CA VAL A 116 -7.76 17.60 14.20
C VAL A 116 -8.97 16.72 13.98
N ASP A 117 -10.01 16.91 14.78
CA ASP A 117 -11.32 16.30 14.59
C ASP A 117 -12.33 17.42 14.36
N GLY A 118 -13.10 17.32 13.28
CA GLY A 118 -13.89 18.43 12.81
C GLY A 118 -14.65 18.14 11.52
N THR A 119 -14.92 19.19 10.76
CA THR A 119 -15.63 19.10 9.49
C THR A 119 -14.68 19.29 8.31
N ALA A 120 -14.95 18.58 7.21
CA ALA A 120 -14.23 18.73 5.96
C ALA A 120 -14.86 19.83 5.09
N SER A 121 -14.02 20.58 4.39
CA SER A 121 -14.43 21.58 3.41
C SER A 121 -13.45 21.60 2.23
N ASN A 122 -13.77 22.38 1.19
CA ASN A 122 -12.92 22.59 0.01
C ASN A 122 -12.43 21.28 -0.64
N ILE A 123 -13.28 20.26 -0.64
CA ILE A 123 -12.96 18.94 -1.17
C ILE A 123 -12.76 19.03 -2.68
N LYS A 124 -11.63 18.55 -3.17
CA LYS A 124 -11.29 18.48 -4.59
C LYS A 124 -10.73 17.11 -4.91
N MET A 125 -11.14 16.56 -6.04
CA MET A 125 -10.63 15.29 -6.55
C MET A 125 -10.27 15.48 -8.03
N SER A 126 -9.12 14.95 -8.44
CA SER A 126 -8.69 14.92 -9.83
C SER A 126 -7.95 13.63 -10.14
N LYS A 127 -7.95 13.21 -11.41
CA LYS A 127 -7.22 12.05 -11.90
C LYS A 127 -6.17 12.51 -12.90
N ASP A 128 -4.92 12.09 -12.72
CA ASP A 128 -3.83 12.43 -13.64
C ASP A 128 -3.82 11.52 -14.89
N LYS A 129 -2.92 11.80 -15.85
CA LYS A 129 -2.78 11.03 -17.09
C LYS A 129 -2.34 9.58 -16.87
N ARG A 130 -1.76 9.26 -15.71
CA ARG A 130 -1.34 7.91 -15.31
C ARG A 130 -2.44 7.19 -14.52
N GLY A 131 -3.57 7.85 -14.28
CA GLY A 131 -4.72 7.34 -13.53
C GLY A 131 -4.61 7.54 -12.03
N ASN A 132 -3.54 8.15 -11.50
CA ASN A 132 -3.43 8.40 -10.07
C ASN A 132 -4.47 9.44 -9.65
N ILE A 133 -5.00 9.30 -8.45
CA ILE A 133 -6.01 10.20 -7.91
C ILE A 133 -5.34 11.16 -6.94
N ASN A 134 -5.54 12.45 -7.16
CA ASN A 134 -5.21 13.50 -6.20
C ASN A 134 -6.50 13.97 -5.54
N PHE A 135 -6.58 13.84 -4.22
CA PHE A 135 -7.70 14.28 -3.40
C PHE A 135 -7.20 15.30 -2.37
N SER A 136 -7.91 16.39 -2.17
CA SER A 136 -7.57 17.37 -1.13
C SER A 136 -8.80 17.81 -0.38
N MET A 137 -8.62 18.13 0.90
CA MET A 137 -9.66 18.71 1.76
C MET A 137 -9.01 19.61 2.82
N ASP A 138 -9.78 20.56 3.32
CA ASP A 138 -9.45 21.29 4.55
C ASP A 138 -10.27 20.69 5.69
N VAL A 139 -9.65 20.47 6.85
CA VAL A 139 -10.30 19.92 8.05
C VAL A 139 -10.31 20.98 9.14
N HIS A 140 -11.50 21.34 9.62
CA HIS A 140 -11.72 22.40 10.61
C HIS A 140 -12.17 21.83 11.95
N GLY A 141 -11.26 21.78 12.93
CA GLY A 141 -11.59 21.44 14.31
C GLY A 141 -11.80 22.68 15.19
N ILE A 142 -11.93 22.46 16.50
CA ILE A 142 -12.08 23.53 17.49
C ILE A 142 -10.70 24.15 17.75
N GLY A 143 -10.47 25.37 17.25
CA GLY A 143 -9.24 26.14 17.48
C GLY A 143 -8.02 25.69 16.67
N VAL A 144 -8.13 24.61 15.89
CA VAL A 144 -7.08 24.06 15.01
C VAL A 144 -7.65 23.62 13.68
N SER A 145 -6.87 23.70 12.61
CA SER A 145 -7.23 23.16 11.30
C SER A 145 -6.03 22.54 10.59
N ALA A 146 -6.30 21.72 9.57
CA ALA A 146 -5.26 21.15 8.72
C ALA A 146 -5.72 21.04 7.27
N GLN A 147 -4.84 21.34 6.34
CA GLN A 147 -5.01 20.97 4.95
C GLN A 147 -4.46 19.56 4.73
N VAL A 148 -5.24 18.73 4.06
CA VAL A 148 -4.92 17.34 3.74
C VAL A 148 -4.85 17.18 2.23
N PHE A 149 -3.76 16.59 1.75
CA PHE A 149 -3.58 16.20 0.35
C PHE A 149 -3.23 14.72 0.27
N ILE A 150 -4.06 13.94 -0.42
CA ILE A 150 -3.93 12.50 -0.62
C ILE A 150 -3.62 12.24 -2.09
N GLN A 151 -2.64 11.38 -2.33
CA GLN A 151 -2.32 10.82 -3.64
C GLN A 151 -2.49 9.31 -3.57
N LEU A 152 -3.47 8.77 -4.30
CA LEU A 152 -3.72 7.34 -4.46
C LEU A 152 -3.09 6.86 -5.77
N THR A 153 -2.24 5.84 -5.69
CA THR A 153 -1.50 5.32 -6.84
C THR A 153 -2.39 4.41 -7.67
N ASN A 154 -2.36 4.55 -9.00
CA ASN A 154 -3.09 3.69 -9.93
C ASN A 154 -2.40 2.33 -10.11
N ASP A 155 -2.35 1.57 -9.03
CA ASP A 155 -1.86 0.20 -8.99
C ASP A 155 -2.71 -0.59 -8.00
N ASN A 156 -2.85 -0.08 -6.76
CA ASN A 156 -3.61 -0.69 -5.68
C ASN A 156 -4.24 0.38 -4.76
N ASN A 157 -4.45 0.08 -3.48
CA ASN A 157 -4.94 1.04 -2.49
C ASN A 157 -3.83 1.74 -1.67
N ASP A 158 -2.58 1.75 -2.14
CA ASP A 158 -1.49 2.51 -1.53
C ASP A 158 -1.68 4.01 -1.77
N ALA A 159 -1.66 4.75 -0.68
CA ALA A 159 -1.80 6.19 -0.68
C ALA A 159 -0.68 6.88 0.08
N SER A 160 -0.28 8.04 -0.43
CA SER A 160 0.55 9.01 0.28
C SER A 160 -0.34 10.17 0.71
N VAL A 161 -0.21 10.62 1.94
CA VAL A 161 -0.95 11.76 2.47
C VAL A 161 0.01 12.78 3.04
N THR A 162 -0.24 14.04 2.72
CA THR A 162 0.49 15.18 3.24
C THR A 162 -0.47 16.03 4.05
N VAL A 163 -0.15 16.25 5.31
CA VAL A 163 -0.92 17.06 6.25
C VAL A 163 -0.15 18.33 6.58
N SER A 164 -0.82 19.47 6.43
CA SER A 164 -0.29 20.81 6.75
C SER A 164 -1.21 21.48 7.78
N PRO A 165 -0.91 21.37 9.09
CA PRO A 165 -1.67 22.03 10.14
C PRO A 165 -1.50 23.56 10.11
N ASN A 166 -2.46 24.31 10.65
CA ASN A 166 -2.41 25.78 10.71
C ASN A 166 -1.66 26.35 11.94
N PHE A 167 -1.37 25.51 12.94
CA PHE A 167 -0.74 25.92 14.20
C PHE A 167 0.79 25.77 14.20
N ASN A 168 1.39 25.23 13.13
CA ASN A 168 2.83 25.24 12.91
C ASN A 168 3.16 25.08 11.41
N SER A 169 4.42 25.31 11.03
CA SER A 169 4.89 25.18 9.64
C SER A 169 5.35 23.76 9.26
N ASN A 170 5.13 22.77 10.13
CA ASN A 170 5.57 21.40 9.86
C ASN A 170 4.56 20.68 9.00
N ARG A 171 4.97 20.37 7.77
CA ARG A 171 4.31 19.42 6.90
C ARG A 171 4.70 18.00 7.29
N ILE A 172 3.71 17.13 7.44
CA ILE A 172 3.90 15.71 7.77
C ILE A 172 3.40 14.88 6.59
N THR A 173 4.22 13.96 6.11
CA THR A 173 3.81 13.02 5.07
C THR A 173 3.70 11.62 5.68
N LEU A 174 2.64 10.90 5.35
CA LEU A 174 2.45 9.51 5.74
C LEU A 174 2.18 8.66 4.49
N THR A 175 2.50 7.39 4.58
CA THR A 175 2.06 6.39 3.61
C THR A 175 1.21 5.34 4.30
N GLY A 176 0.35 4.70 3.54
CA GLY A 176 -0.50 3.64 4.06
C GLY A 176 -1.52 3.15 3.06
N LYS A 177 -2.57 2.53 3.59
CA LYS A 177 -3.66 1.95 2.80
C LYS A 177 -4.90 2.81 2.91
N LEU A 178 -5.50 3.15 1.77
CA LEU A 178 -6.80 3.80 1.71
C LEU A 178 -7.90 2.73 1.63
N LEU A 179 -8.85 2.80 2.55
CA LEU A 179 -9.91 1.81 2.71
C LEU A 179 -11.27 2.51 2.75
N PRO A 180 -12.33 1.88 2.22
CA PRO A 180 -13.69 2.24 2.60
C PRO A 180 -13.89 2.13 4.12
N VAL A 181 -14.72 3.00 4.71
CA VAL A 181 -14.95 3.04 6.18
C VAL A 181 -15.36 1.67 6.71
N GLU A 182 -16.24 0.96 6.00
CA GLU A 182 -16.76 -0.37 6.37
C GLU A 182 -15.68 -1.46 6.40
N LYS A 183 -14.55 -1.24 5.73
CA LYS A 183 -13.42 -2.18 5.73
C LYS A 183 -12.34 -1.82 6.74
N SER A 184 -12.30 -0.59 7.23
CA SER A 184 -11.29 -0.11 8.18
C SER A 184 -11.41 -0.74 9.56
N ASN A 185 -10.27 -1.09 10.15
CA ASN A 185 -10.21 -1.61 11.53
C ASN A 185 -10.34 -0.49 12.58
N ILE A 186 -10.05 0.76 12.19
CA ILE A 186 -10.17 1.95 13.05
C ILE A 186 -11.62 2.18 13.47
N PHE A 187 -12.56 1.95 12.56
CA PHE A 187 -14.00 2.19 12.76
C PHE A 187 -14.74 0.95 13.28
N LYS A 188 -14.34 -0.27 12.92
CA LYS A 188 -14.97 -1.51 13.43
C LYS A 188 -14.92 -1.65 14.95
N GLY A 189 -14.03 -0.93 15.64
CA GLY A 189 -13.90 -0.93 17.10
C GLY A 189 -14.52 0.26 17.83
N ARG A 190 -15.12 1.23 17.13
CA ARG A 190 -15.73 2.42 17.74
C ARG A 190 -17.24 2.40 17.43
N SER A 191 -18.07 2.41 18.47
CA SER A 191 -19.49 2.73 18.28
C SER A 191 -19.59 4.20 17.89
N ILE A 192 -20.19 4.43 16.72
CA ILE A 192 -20.60 5.75 16.23
C ILE A 192 -21.81 6.25 17.03
#